data_AF-A0ABD7RDQ4-F1
#
_entry.id   AF-A0ABD7RDQ4-F1
#
_cell.length_a   1.000
_cell.length_b   1.000
_cell.length_c   1.000
_cell.angle_alpha   90.00
_cell.angle_beta   90.00
_cell.angle_gamma   90.00
#
_symmetry.space_group_name_H-M   'P 1'
#
loop_
_entity.id
_entity.type
_entity.pdbx_description
1 polymer ?
#
loop_
_entity_poly.entity_id
_entity_poly.type
_entity_poly.pdbx_seq_one_letter_code
_entity_poly.pdbx_strand_id
1 'polypeptide(L)'
;MDAKNEEFEHDKKDEQLREEIQKEMNGYTQSIRDVHKNYIQPMLDGFSIGVENMQPFFEMAEHITGLMNIINWESISDAAAERIKEIDRLLQEYEQDFWCLDYEILDDIEEGITLEIVSVYVDKNLESYVEAIIKEPMYELHVSLIKETYEAYKKGFYKLCAMSLFAAFEHVIASWRAGNIKAEMVSVKQNPKVFKLYNKIKPEVYSDIEQVQFSKVFALSVLRMFKRTFVKIPDELCQELNRNSIAHGFHNYDSLNKTDILKLFQLLKSTLVIKYLDINEIEN
;
A
#
# COMPACT_ATOMS: atom_id res chain seq x y z
N MET A 1 -5.51 80.82 -21.94
CA MET A 1 -5.22 80.47 -20.53
C MET A 1 -5.33 78.95 -20.38
N ASP A 2 -4.99 78.19 -21.43
CA ASP A 2 -5.68 76.91 -21.71
C ASP A 2 -4.72 75.70 -21.68
N ALA A 3 -3.43 75.89 -21.99
CA ALA A 3 -2.45 74.79 -21.97
C ALA A 3 -2.17 74.24 -20.56
N LYS A 4 -2.15 75.10 -19.53
CA LYS A 4 -1.93 74.68 -18.13
C LYS A 4 -3.10 73.90 -17.54
N ASN A 5 -4.31 74.08 -18.08
CA ASN A 5 -5.51 73.41 -17.60
C ASN A 5 -5.62 72.01 -18.24
N GLU A 6 -5.18 71.87 -19.50
CA GLU A 6 -5.09 70.57 -20.18
C GLU A 6 -3.99 69.68 -19.59
N GLU A 7 -2.83 70.24 -19.22
CA GLU A 7 -1.73 69.51 -18.56
C GLU A 7 -2.14 69.01 -17.16
N PHE A 8 -2.87 69.85 -16.39
CA PHE A 8 -3.40 69.47 -15.08
C PHE A 8 -4.47 68.36 -15.14
N GLU A 9 -5.35 68.39 -16.15
CA GLU A 9 -6.36 67.34 -16.38
C GLU A 9 -5.73 66.05 -16.92
N HIS A 10 -4.61 66.13 -17.63
CA HIS A 10 -3.84 64.95 -18.07
C HIS A 10 -3.14 64.27 -16.89
N ASP A 11 -2.43 65.03 -16.05
CA ASP A 11 -1.73 64.50 -14.87
C ASP A 11 -2.71 63.83 -13.89
N LYS A 12 -3.91 64.40 -13.72
CA LYS A 12 -4.95 63.84 -12.84
C LYS A 12 -5.52 62.52 -13.38
N LYS A 13 -5.63 62.36 -14.70
CA LYS A 13 -6.05 61.09 -15.33
C LYS A 13 -4.98 60.02 -15.21
N ASP A 14 -3.71 60.39 -15.35
CA ASP A 14 -2.58 59.48 -15.17
C ASP A 14 -2.45 59.02 -13.72
N GLU A 15 -2.73 59.90 -12.74
CA GLU A 15 -2.75 59.55 -11.31
C GLU A 15 -3.91 58.60 -10.98
N GLN A 16 -5.12 58.85 -11.51
CA GLN A 16 -6.26 57.94 -11.36
C GLN A 16 -6.01 56.55 -11.98
N LEU A 17 -5.40 56.51 -13.17
CA LEU A 17 -5.04 55.25 -13.83
C LEU A 17 -4.02 54.45 -13.01
N ARG A 18 -3.03 55.14 -12.40
CA ARG A 18 -2.05 54.50 -11.50
C ARG A 18 -2.71 53.92 -10.25
N GLU A 19 -3.67 54.64 -9.65
CA GLU A 19 -4.41 54.15 -8.48
C GLU A 19 -5.27 52.91 -8.82
N GLU A 20 -5.92 52.90 -9.99
CA GLU A 20 -6.72 51.76 -10.45
C GLU A 20 -5.84 50.52 -10.70
N ILE A 21 -4.70 50.68 -11.41
CA ILE A 21 -3.73 49.60 -11.64
C ILE A 21 -3.20 49.05 -10.31
N GLN A 22 -2.89 49.92 -9.36
CA GLN A 22 -2.37 49.50 -8.06
C GLN A 22 -3.43 48.76 -7.23
N LYS A 23 -4.70 49.15 -7.34
CA LYS A 23 -5.82 48.47 -6.69
C LYS A 23 -6.08 47.08 -7.30
N GLU A 24 -6.04 46.95 -8.62
CA GLU A 24 -6.15 45.67 -9.31
C GLU A 24 -4.98 44.74 -8.97
N MET A 25 -3.74 45.25 -8.97
CA MET A 25 -2.57 44.47 -8.59
C MET A 25 -2.63 43.99 -7.14
N ASN A 26 -3.12 44.82 -6.22
CA ASN A 26 -3.33 44.42 -4.84
C ASN A 26 -4.39 43.32 -4.73
N GLY A 27 -5.49 43.43 -5.49
CA GLY A 27 -6.53 42.39 -5.56
C GLY A 27 -6.00 41.06 -6.10
N TYR A 28 -5.19 41.10 -7.15
CA TYR A 28 -4.55 39.91 -7.73
C TYR A 28 -3.56 39.25 -6.75
N THR A 29 -2.75 40.06 -6.06
CA THR A 29 -1.80 39.57 -5.05
C THR A 29 -2.53 38.93 -3.86
N GLN A 30 -3.67 39.49 -3.47
CA GLN A 30 -4.49 38.97 -2.39
C GLN A 30 -5.17 37.66 -2.80
N SER A 31 -5.71 37.58 -4.03
CA SER A 31 -6.25 36.35 -4.60
C SER A 31 -5.19 35.23 -4.67
N ILE A 32 -3.94 35.54 -5.04
CA ILE A 32 -2.86 34.55 -5.05
C ILE A 32 -2.54 34.07 -3.63
N ARG A 33 -2.47 34.98 -2.65
CA ARG A 33 -2.28 34.59 -1.24
C ARG A 33 -3.40 33.72 -0.73
N ASP A 34 -4.65 34.03 -1.07
CA ASP A 34 -5.80 33.26 -0.65
C ASP A 34 -5.81 31.87 -1.30
N VAL A 35 -5.43 31.75 -2.57
CA VAL A 35 -5.25 30.44 -3.22
C VAL A 35 -4.14 29.64 -2.54
N HIS A 36 -3.02 30.28 -2.27
CA HIS A 36 -1.90 29.63 -1.61
C HIS A 36 -2.28 29.16 -0.20
N LYS A 37 -2.93 30.03 0.59
CA LYS A 37 -3.31 29.73 1.98
C LYS A 37 -4.43 28.70 2.10
N ASN A 38 -5.45 28.76 1.23
CA ASN A 38 -6.66 27.94 1.40
C ASN A 38 -6.58 26.59 0.66
N TYR A 39 -5.71 26.45 -0.33
CA TYR A 39 -5.64 25.24 -1.16
C TYR A 39 -4.23 24.64 -1.23
N ILE A 40 -3.21 25.46 -1.46
CA ILE A 40 -1.83 24.94 -1.60
C ILE A 40 -1.23 24.57 -0.24
N GLN A 41 -1.37 25.42 0.77
CA GLN A 41 -0.80 25.18 2.09
C GLN A 41 -1.41 23.94 2.75
N PRO A 42 -2.75 23.73 2.78
CA PRO A 42 -3.32 22.51 3.35
C PRO A 42 -2.92 21.25 2.58
N MET A 43 -2.73 21.35 1.27
CA MET A 43 -2.20 20.26 0.44
C MET A 43 -0.76 19.94 0.84
N LEU A 44 0.11 20.95 0.93
CA LEU A 44 1.51 20.78 1.35
C LEU A 44 1.63 20.27 2.79
N ASP A 45 0.79 20.76 3.69
CA ASP A 45 0.72 20.31 5.09
C ASP A 45 0.25 18.85 5.13
N GLY A 46 -0.74 18.46 4.32
CA GLY A 46 -1.17 17.07 4.17
C GLY A 46 -0.06 16.15 3.63
N PHE A 47 0.73 16.63 2.65
CA PHE A 47 1.93 15.92 2.18
C PHE A 47 2.98 15.79 3.27
N SER A 48 3.19 16.84 4.07
CA SER A 48 4.22 16.87 5.12
C SER A 48 3.84 15.97 6.30
N ILE A 49 2.56 15.95 6.70
CA ILE A 49 2.01 14.98 7.67
C ILE A 49 2.16 13.55 7.14
N GLY A 50 1.92 13.33 5.84
CA GLY A 50 2.15 12.04 5.20
C GLY A 50 3.62 11.58 5.26
N VAL A 51 4.58 12.51 5.20
CA VAL A 51 6.02 12.24 5.33
C VAL A 51 6.43 12.01 6.78
N GLU A 52 5.92 12.79 7.73
CA GLU A 52 6.18 12.62 9.17
C GLU A 52 5.61 11.29 9.70
N ASN A 53 4.46 10.85 9.17
CA ASN A 53 3.89 9.54 9.44
C ASN A 53 4.66 8.37 8.79
N MET A 54 5.66 8.62 7.94
CA MET A 54 6.51 7.57 7.38
C MET A 54 7.62 7.10 8.32
N GLN A 55 7.99 7.91 9.32
CA GLN A 55 9.09 7.57 10.24
C GLN A 55 8.85 6.25 11.01
N PRO A 56 7.65 5.99 11.56
CA PRO A 56 7.34 4.68 12.15
C PRO A 56 7.45 3.53 11.15
N PHE A 57 7.17 3.75 9.86
CA PHE A 57 7.26 2.73 8.83
C PHE A 57 8.70 2.44 8.42
N PHE A 58 9.58 3.46 8.38
CA PHE A 58 11.01 3.28 8.19
C PHE A 58 11.63 2.49 9.35
N GLU A 59 11.27 2.84 10.59
CA GLU A 59 11.70 2.09 11.77
C GLU A 59 11.22 0.64 11.72
N MET A 60 9.95 0.39 11.35
CA MET A 60 9.44 -0.97 11.18
C MET A 60 10.19 -1.73 10.08
N ALA A 61 10.48 -1.09 8.94
CA ALA A 61 11.28 -1.65 7.87
C ALA A 61 12.70 -2.03 8.33
N GLU A 62 13.32 -1.23 9.21
CA GLU A 62 14.63 -1.51 9.78
C GLU A 62 14.60 -2.63 10.84
N HIS A 63 13.56 -2.69 11.68
CA HIS A 63 13.39 -3.68 12.76
C HIS A 63 12.97 -5.09 12.30
N ILE A 64 12.64 -5.27 11.02
CA ILE A 64 12.42 -6.58 10.37
C ILE A 64 13.78 -7.31 10.18
N THR A 65 14.45 -7.63 11.28
CA THR A 65 15.63 -8.51 11.36
C THR A 65 15.31 -9.64 12.32
N GLY A 66 15.59 -10.89 11.93
CA GLY A 66 15.27 -12.05 12.78
C GLY A 66 13.81 -12.49 12.73
N LEU A 67 13.07 -12.19 11.65
CA LEU A 67 11.65 -12.57 11.49
C LEU A 67 11.36 -14.05 11.75
N MET A 68 12.29 -14.95 11.40
CA MET A 68 12.11 -16.39 11.64
C MET A 68 12.19 -16.77 13.13
N ASN A 69 12.61 -15.87 14.03
CA ASN A 69 12.58 -16.09 15.47
C ASN A 69 11.14 -16.05 16.04
N ILE A 70 10.19 -15.47 15.28
CA ILE A 70 8.75 -15.45 15.62
C ILE A 70 8.13 -16.84 15.53
N ILE A 71 8.74 -17.73 14.75
CA ILE A 71 8.33 -19.13 14.65
C ILE A 71 8.78 -19.86 15.91
N ASN A 72 7.83 -20.46 16.62
CA ASN A 72 8.12 -21.32 17.76
C ASN A 72 8.54 -22.71 17.27
N TRP A 73 9.82 -22.84 16.89
CA TRP A 73 10.42 -24.06 16.38
C TRP A 73 10.35 -25.24 17.35
N GLU A 74 10.34 -24.98 18.66
CA GLU A 74 10.24 -26.02 19.69
C GLU A 74 8.84 -26.64 19.78
N SER A 75 7.83 -25.94 19.25
CA SER A 75 6.42 -26.34 19.32
C SER A 75 5.92 -27.14 18.11
N ILE A 76 6.79 -27.39 17.14
CA ILE A 76 6.43 -28.05 15.88
C ILE A 76 7.29 -29.29 15.63
N SER A 77 6.79 -30.22 14.82
CA SER A 77 7.57 -31.37 14.40
C SER A 77 8.72 -30.99 13.46
N ASP A 78 9.77 -31.82 13.39
CA ASP A 78 10.88 -31.63 12.43
C ASP A 78 10.36 -31.55 10.98
N ALA A 79 9.34 -32.35 10.65
CA ALA A 79 8.71 -32.34 9.34
C ALA A 79 8.02 -31.00 9.03
N ALA A 80 7.28 -30.44 10.00
CA ALA A 80 6.68 -29.12 9.86
C ALA A 80 7.76 -28.02 9.78
N ALA A 81 8.84 -28.13 10.56
CA ALA A 81 9.94 -27.18 10.53
C ALA A 81 10.65 -27.13 9.17
N GLU A 82 10.97 -28.28 8.57
CA GLU A 82 11.55 -28.33 7.23
C GLU A 82 10.57 -27.78 6.18
N ARG A 83 9.29 -28.13 6.29
CA ARG A 83 8.27 -27.62 5.38
C ARG A 83 8.11 -26.10 5.44
N ILE A 84 8.13 -25.52 6.64
CA ILE A 84 8.11 -24.06 6.87
C ILE A 84 9.32 -23.39 6.20
N LYS A 85 10.52 -23.98 6.31
CA LYS A 85 11.73 -23.45 5.66
C LYS A 85 11.64 -23.54 4.13
N GLU A 86 11.08 -24.63 3.59
CA GLU A 86 10.86 -24.78 2.15
C GLU A 86 9.89 -23.71 1.62
N ILE A 87 8.76 -23.53 2.29
CA ILE A 87 7.78 -22.49 1.96
C ILE A 87 8.44 -21.12 2.03
N ASP A 88 9.16 -20.79 3.11
CA ASP A 88 9.79 -19.48 3.25
C ASP A 88 10.81 -19.18 2.13
N ARG A 89 11.61 -20.17 1.71
CA ARG A 89 12.52 -20.01 0.57
C ARG A 89 11.76 -19.73 -0.73
N LEU A 90 10.67 -20.45 -0.97
CA LEU A 90 9.84 -20.26 -2.15
C LEU A 90 9.17 -18.88 -2.15
N LEU A 91 8.63 -18.43 -1.01
CA LEU A 91 8.08 -17.08 -0.87
C LEU A 91 9.14 -16.03 -1.20
N GLN A 92 10.34 -16.14 -0.64
CA GLN A 92 11.44 -15.20 -0.90
C GLN A 92 11.90 -15.15 -2.36
N GLU A 93 11.78 -16.26 -3.11
CA GLU A 93 12.05 -16.29 -4.55
C GLU A 93 11.04 -15.41 -5.31
N TYR A 94 9.75 -15.59 -5.06
CA TYR A 94 8.68 -14.81 -5.69
C TYR A 94 8.66 -13.33 -5.26
N GLU A 95 9.05 -13.06 -4.01
CA GLU A 95 9.22 -11.70 -3.48
C GLU A 95 10.27 -10.89 -4.26
N GLN A 96 11.24 -11.55 -4.93
CA GLN A 96 12.21 -10.84 -5.80
C GLN A 96 11.54 -10.12 -6.95
N ASP A 97 10.45 -10.69 -7.46
CA ASP A 97 9.62 -10.11 -8.51
C ASP A 97 8.38 -9.41 -7.97
N PHE A 98 8.37 -9.08 -6.67
CA PHE A 98 7.26 -8.42 -5.97
C PHE A 98 5.96 -9.24 -5.91
N TRP A 99 6.02 -10.57 -6.06
CA TRP A 99 4.88 -11.45 -5.84
C TRP A 99 4.82 -11.90 -4.38
N CYS A 100 3.88 -11.33 -3.61
CA CYS A 100 3.61 -11.75 -2.25
C CYS A 100 2.57 -12.88 -2.25
N LEU A 101 3.00 -14.14 -2.22
CA LEU A 101 2.10 -15.28 -2.31
C LEU A 101 1.31 -15.47 -1.00
N ASP A 102 0.03 -15.85 -1.13
CA ASP A 102 -0.79 -16.38 -0.03
C ASP A 102 -0.94 -17.91 -0.16
N TYR A 103 -1.63 -18.54 0.79
CA TYR A 103 -1.84 -19.99 0.78
C TYR A 103 -2.47 -20.52 -0.50
N GLU A 104 -3.46 -19.81 -1.05
CA GLU A 104 -4.25 -20.33 -2.16
C GLU A 104 -3.39 -20.41 -3.42
N ILE A 105 -2.61 -19.37 -3.68
CA ILE A 105 -1.71 -19.35 -4.84
C ILE A 105 -0.49 -20.25 -4.63
N LEU A 106 -0.02 -20.43 -3.39
CA LEU A 106 1.03 -21.40 -3.09
C LEU A 106 0.60 -22.83 -3.44
N ASP A 107 -0.59 -23.24 -3.01
CA ASP A 107 -1.13 -24.57 -3.31
C ASP A 107 -1.17 -24.83 -4.82
N ASP A 108 -1.57 -23.82 -5.61
CA ASP A 108 -1.61 -23.93 -7.07
C ASP A 108 -0.21 -23.88 -7.72
N ILE A 109 0.77 -23.17 -7.14
CA ILE A 109 2.19 -23.21 -7.57
C ILE A 109 2.77 -24.61 -7.40
N GLU A 110 2.47 -25.29 -6.31
CA GLU A 110 2.87 -26.68 -6.08
C GLU A 110 2.13 -27.68 -6.98
N GLU A 111 1.10 -27.23 -7.71
CA GLU A 111 0.41 -27.96 -8.79
C GLU A 111 0.97 -27.67 -10.19
N GLY A 112 1.98 -26.81 -10.29
CA GLY A 112 2.68 -26.51 -11.54
C GLY A 112 2.43 -25.10 -12.07
N ILE A 113 1.86 -24.18 -11.28
CA ILE A 113 1.92 -22.75 -11.63
C ILE A 113 3.37 -22.28 -11.48
N THR A 114 3.94 -21.76 -12.57
CA THR A 114 5.27 -21.15 -12.57
C THR A 114 5.17 -19.62 -12.47
N LEU A 115 6.28 -18.97 -12.14
CA LEU A 115 6.38 -17.51 -12.05
C LEU A 115 5.86 -16.80 -13.31
N GLU A 116 6.11 -17.35 -14.50
CA GLU A 116 5.69 -16.77 -15.78
C GLU A 116 4.16 -16.72 -15.93
N ILE A 117 3.45 -17.65 -15.30
CA ILE A 117 1.99 -17.78 -15.40
C ILE A 117 1.25 -17.29 -14.16
N VAL A 118 1.94 -16.90 -13.08
CA VAL A 118 1.33 -16.27 -11.90
C VAL A 118 0.51 -15.04 -12.27
N SER A 119 1.03 -14.19 -13.16
CA SER A 119 0.30 -13.00 -13.63
C SER A 119 -1.06 -13.35 -14.25
N VAL A 120 -1.10 -14.41 -15.07
CA VAL A 120 -2.33 -14.91 -15.71
C VAL A 120 -3.27 -15.52 -14.70
N TYR A 121 -2.74 -16.24 -13.72
CA TYR A 121 -3.54 -16.82 -12.64
C TYR A 121 -4.19 -15.72 -11.78
N VAL A 122 -3.42 -14.73 -11.33
CA VAL A 122 -3.95 -13.63 -10.50
C VAL A 122 -4.98 -12.84 -11.28
N ASP A 123 -4.73 -12.53 -12.55
CA ASP A 123 -5.69 -11.82 -13.41
C ASP A 123 -7.03 -12.55 -13.52
N LYS A 124 -6.99 -13.86 -13.74
CA LYS A 124 -8.21 -14.70 -13.81
C LYS A 124 -8.99 -14.76 -12.49
N ASN A 125 -8.30 -14.65 -11.36
CA ASN A 125 -8.90 -14.72 -10.03
C ASN A 125 -9.12 -13.33 -9.40
N LEU A 126 -8.81 -12.24 -10.11
CA LEU A 126 -8.77 -10.91 -9.50
C LEU A 126 -10.14 -10.47 -8.97
N GLU A 127 -11.23 -10.82 -9.65
CA GLU A 127 -12.59 -10.50 -9.18
C GLU A 127 -12.88 -11.17 -7.83
N SER A 128 -12.56 -12.46 -7.69
CA SER A 128 -12.76 -13.20 -6.44
C SER A 128 -11.86 -12.69 -5.32
N TYR A 129 -10.65 -12.21 -5.66
CA TYR A 129 -9.73 -11.58 -4.71
C TYR A 129 -10.33 -10.30 -4.15
N VAL A 130 -10.82 -9.42 -5.04
CA VAL A 130 -11.48 -8.17 -4.65
C VAL A 130 -12.68 -8.46 -3.76
N GLU A 131 -13.51 -9.43 -4.13
CA GLU A 131 -14.64 -9.84 -3.30
C GLU A 131 -14.25 -10.37 -1.91
N ALA A 132 -13.16 -11.13 -1.82
CA ALA A 132 -12.67 -11.64 -0.54
C ALA A 132 -12.17 -10.49 0.35
N ILE A 133 -11.37 -9.58 -0.22
CA ILE A 133 -10.81 -8.41 0.48
C ILE A 133 -11.92 -7.52 1.04
N ILE A 134 -12.90 -7.11 0.23
CA ILE A 134 -13.92 -6.14 0.66
C ILE A 134 -14.91 -6.70 1.70
N LYS A 135 -14.96 -8.02 1.90
CA LYS A 135 -15.79 -8.66 2.92
C LYS A 135 -15.13 -8.64 4.29
N GLU A 136 -13.83 -8.38 4.36
CA GLU A 136 -13.05 -8.44 5.59
C GLU A 136 -13.11 -7.09 6.34
N PRO A 137 -13.44 -7.07 7.64
CA PRO A 137 -13.63 -5.82 8.40
C PRO A 137 -12.44 -4.87 8.39
N MET A 138 -11.21 -5.39 8.29
CA MET A 138 -9.98 -4.59 8.22
C MET A 138 -9.92 -3.64 7.00
N TYR A 139 -10.79 -3.84 6.00
CA TYR A 139 -10.90 -2.98 4.81
C TYR A 139 -12.14 -2.10 4.79
N GLU A 140 -12.93 -2.03 5.87
CA GLU A 140 -14.22 -1.33 5.85
C GLU A 140 -14.12 0.11 5.32
N LEU A 141 -13.04 0.83 5.67
CA LEU A 141 -12.78 2.21 5.23
C LEU A 141 -12.32 2.32 3.78
N HIS A 142 -11.90 1.22 3.15
CA HIS A 142 -11.28 1.17 1.82
C HIS A 142 -12.15 0.45 0.79
N VAL A 143 -13.34 -0.05 1.15
CA VAL A 143 -14.20 -0.84 0.24
C VAL A 143 -14.49 -0.12 -1.08
N SER A 144 -14.88 1.15 -1.04
CA SER A 144 -15.16 1.93 -2.26
C SER A 144 -13.90 2.14 -3.09
N LEU A 145 -12.79 2.52 -2.44
CA LEU A 145 -11.50 2.74 -3.08
C LEU A 145 -11.02 1.48 -3.82
N ILE A 146 -11.12 0.31 -3.20
CA ILE A 146 -10.70 -0.98 -3.79
C ILE A 146 -11.59 -1.35 -4.99
N LYS A 147 -12.91 -1.16 -4.88
CA LYS A 147 -13.84 -1.40 -6.00
C LYS A 147 -13.55 -0.47 -7.18
N GLU A 148 -13.40 0.82 -6.93
CA GLU A 148 -13.08 1.81 -7.95
C GLU A 148 -11.71 1.52 -8.60
N THR A 149 -10.75 1.08 -7.80
CA THR A 149 -9.44 0.65 -8.29
C THR A 149 -9.53 -0.57 -9.21
N TYR A 150 -10.40 -1.54 -8.90
CA TYR A 150 -10.66 -2.68 -9.77
C TYR A 150 -11.36 -2.27 -11.10
N GLU A 151 -12.31 -1.33 -11.04
CA GLU A 151 -12.91 -0.77 -12.26
C GLU A 151 -11.89 0.01 -13.11
N ALA A 152 -11.00 0.78 -12.47
CA ALA A 152 -9.91 1.48 -13.13
C ALA A 152 -8.92 0.48 -13.77
N TYR A 153 -8.61 -0.61 -13.08
CA TYR A 153 -7.77 -1.70 -13.59
C TYR A 153 -8.35 -2.31 -14.87
N LYS A 154 -9.65 -2.66 -14.86
CA LYS A 154 -10.34 -3.21 -16.04
C LYS A 154 -10.31 -2.26 -17.24
N LYS A 155 -10.22 -0.95 -17.01
CA LYS A 155 -10.12 0.10 -18.04
C LYS A 155 -8.68 0.43 -18.44
N GLY A 156 -7.68 -0.22 -17.84
CA GLY A 156 -6.26 0.01 -18.15
C GLY A 156 -5.65 1.24 -17.47
N PHE A 157 -6.30 1.82 -16.45
CA PHE A 157 -5.81 3.01 -15.75
C PHE A 157 -4.83 2.67 -14.62
N TYR A 158 -3.76 1.94 -14.95
CA TYR A 158 -2.83 1.36 -13.97
C TYR A 158 -2.16 2.39 -13.05
N LYS A 159 -1.83 3.58 -13.59
CA LYS A 159 -1.26 4.69 -12.80
C LYS A 159 -2.17 5.12 -11.64
N LEU A 160 -3.50 5.08 -11.84
CA LEU A 160 -4.48 5.42 -10.81
C LEU A 160 -4.64 4.29 -9.77
N CYS A 161 -4.45 3.03 -10.20
CA CYS A 161 -4.56 1.88 -9.33
C CYS A 161 -3.45 1.85 -8.26
N ALA A 162 -2.20 2.15 -8.64
CA ALA A 162 -1.04 1.96 -7.78
C ALA A 162 -1.17 2.68 -6.43
N MET A 163 -1.45 3.99 -6.45
CA MET A 163 -1.59 4.79 -5.22
C MET A 163 -2.77 4.35 -4.35
N SER A 164 -3.87 3.96 -4.99
CA SER A 164 -5.07 3.50 -4.28
C SER A 164 -4.82 2.19 -3.52
N LEU A 165 -4.07 1.25 -4.13
CA LEU A 165 -3.69 -0.01 -3.50
C LEU A 165 -2.66 0.19 -2.39
N PHE A 166 -1.68 1.08 -2.59
CA PHE A 166 -0.72 1.42 -1.53
C PHE A 166 -1.41 2.05 -0.32
N ALA A 167 -2.38 2.94 -0.52
CA ALA A 167 -3.12 3.56 0.58
C ALA A 167 -3.86 2.50 1.43
N ALA A 168 -4.56 1.56 0.77
CA ALA A 168 -5.27 0.49 1.47
C ALA A 168 -4.29 -0.44 2.24
N PHE A 169 -3.16 -0.79 1.63
CA PHE A 169 -2.14 -1.62 2.25
C PHE A 169 -1.47 -0.92 3.45
N GLU A 170 -1.07 0.35 3.30
CA GLU A 170 -0.43 1.16 4.34
C GLU A 170 -1.33 1.28 5.57
N HIS A 171 -2.63 1.57 5.35
CA HIS A 171 -3.60 1.64 6.43
C HIS A 171 -3.77 0.31 7.17
N VAL A 172 -3.84 -0.81 6.44
CA VAL A 172 -3.95 -2.14 7.05
C VAL A 172 -2.76 -2.43 7.95
N ILE A 173 -1.54 -2.20 7.47
CA ILE A 173 -0.34 -2.49 8.25
C ILE A 173 -0.23 -1.55 9.45
N ALA A 174 -0.53 -0.26 9.29
CA ALA A 174 -0.58 0.69 10.42
C ALA A 174 -1.62 0.28 11.47
N SER A 175 -2.81 -0.11 11.03
CA SER A 175 -3.90 -0.52 11.93
C SER A 175 -3.57 -1.81 12.67
N TRP A 176 -2.93 -2.78 12.00
CA TRP A 176 -2.45 -3.99 12.64
C TRP A 176 -1.37 -3.69 13.67
N ARG A 177 -0.37 -2.86 13.34
CA ARG A 177 0.67 -2.46 14.29
C ARG A 177 0.10 -1.73 15.52
N ALA A 178 -0.92 -0.89 15.32
CA ALA A 178 -1.63 -0.23 16.41
C ALA A 178 -2.47 -1.19 17.28
N GLY A 179 -2.52 -2.48 16.95
CA GLY A 179 -3.27 -3.50 17.69
C GLY A 179 -4.76 -3.52 17.38
N ASN A 180 -5.22 -2.80 16.34
CA ASN A 180 -6.63 -2.72 15.95
C ASN A 180 -7.08 -3.92 15.08
N ILE A 181 -6.14 -4.69 14.54
CA ILE A 181 -6.42 -5.90 13.75
C ILE A 181 -5.91 -7.11 14.53
N LYS A 182 -6.84 -7.89 15.08
CA LYS A 182 -6.57 -9.16 15.77
C LYS A 182 -7.63 -10.19 15.39
N ALA A 183 -7.26 -11.47 15.33
CA ALA A 183 -8.20 -12.56 15.08
C ALA A 183 -9.42 -12.53 16.03
N GLU A 184 -9.24 -12.09 17.28
CA GLU A 184 -10.29 -12.11 18.32
C GLU A 184 -11.28 -10.94 18.26
N MET A 185 -10.85 -9.77 17.76
CA MET A 185 -11.73 -8.61 17.57
C MET A 185 -12.61 -8.75 16.31
N VAL A 186 -12.27 -9.71 15.44
CA VAL A 186 -13.08 -10.18 14.31
C VAL A 186 -13.86 -11.42 14.76
N SER A 187 -14.96 -11.22 15.51
CA SER A 187 -15.94 -12.26 15.96
C SER A 187 -15.44 -13.72 15.90
N VAL A 188 -14.94 -14.22 17.04
CA VAL A 188 -14.45 -15.59 17.31
C VAL A 188 -15.50 -16.72 17.09
N LYS A 189 -16.64 -16.44 16.45
CA LYS A 189 -17.61 -17.46 16.00
C LYS A 189 -17.52 -17.80 14.52
N GLN A 190 -16.67 -17.13 13.76
CA GLN A 190 -16.31 -17.57 12.43
C GLN A 190 -14.88 -18.07 12.48
N ASN A 191 -14.74 -19.38 12.70
CA ASN A 191 -13.56 -20.09 12.20
C ASN A 191 -13.41 -19.61 10.76
N PRO A 192 -12.34 -18.87 10.40
CA PRO A 192 -12.17 -18.40 9.05
C PRO A 192 -12.19 -19.67 8.23
N LYS A 193 -13.22 -19.83 7.40
CA LYS A 193 -13.17 -20.80 6.32
C LYS A 193 -12.10 -20.27 5.39
N VAL A 194 -10.84 -20.48 5.76
CA VAL A 194 -9.68 -20.46 4.87
C VAL A 194 -9.98 -21.62 3.93
N PHE A 195 -10.83 -21.36 2.93
CA PHE A 195 -11.56 -22.37 2.16
C PHE A 195 -10.62 -23.23 1.29
N LYS A 196 -9.30 -23.03 1.41
CA LYS A 196 -8.26 -23.71 0.65
C LYS A 196 -6.92 -23.83 1.39
N LEU A 197 -6.88 -23.98 2.72
CA LEU A 197 -5.75 -24.71 3.33
C LEU A 197 -5.83 -26.23 3.01
N TYR A 198 -6.91 -26.64 2.34
CA TYR A 198 -7.57 -27.93 2.49
C TYR A 198 -7.11 -29.03 1.53
N ASN A 199 -6.33 -28.73 0.48
CA ASN A 199 -6.06 -29.77 -0.52
C ASN A 199 -4.64 -30.35 -0.45
N LYS A 200 -3.63 -29.62 0.06
CA LYS A 200 -2.25 -30.14 0.11
C LYS A 200 -1.44 -29.90 1.37
N ILE A 201 -1.71 -28.84 2.13
CA ILE A 201 -1.14 -28.70 3.49
C ILE A 201 -1.73 -29.77 4.41
N LYS A 202 -2.84 -30.43 4.05
CA LYS A 202 -3.53 -31.46 4.85
C LYS A 202 -3.65 -31.00 6.30
N PRO A 203 -4.54 -30.05 6.61
CA PRO A 203 -4.72 -29.54 7.98
C PRO A 203 -4.96 -30.66 8.98
N GLU A 204 -5.58 -31.77 8.56
CA GLU A 204 -5.75 -33.00 9.34
C GLU A 204 -4.45 -33.75 9.73
N VAL A 205 -3.31 -33.42 9.11
CA VAL A 205 -1.98 -34.00 9.40
C VAL A 205 -1.20 -33.13 10.39
N TYR A 206 -1.51 -31.83 10.50
CA TYR A 206 -0.77 -30.88 11.34
C TYR A 206 -1.63 -30.35 12.48
N SER A 207 -1.01 -30.21 13.65
CA SER A 207 -1.66 -29.63 14.83
C SER A 207 -2.06 -28.17 14.62
N ASP A 208 -3.02 -27.69 15.40
CA ASP A 208 -3.42 -26.26 15.39
C ASP A 208 -2.21 -25.33 15.63
N ILE A 209 -1.25 -25.76 16.45
CA ILE A 209 -0.01 -25.03 16.74
C ILE A 209 0.87 -24.90 15.48
N GLU A 210 1.00 -25.97 14.70
CA GLU A 210 1.76 -25.98 13.45
C GLU A 210 1.07 -25.08 12.40
N GLN A 211 -0.27 -25.09 12.31
CA GLN A 211 -1.02 -24.21 11.42
C GLN A 211 -0.81 -22.71 11.74
N VAL A 212 -0.71 -22.37 13.03
CA VAL A 212 -0.33 -21.02 13.46
C VAL A 212 1.09 -20.67 12.99
N GLN A 213 2.05 -21.59 13.10
CA GLN A 213 3.41 -21.34 12.61
C GLN A 213 3.47 -21.18 11.08
N PHE A 214 2.69 -21.96 10.32
CA PHE A 214 2.54 -21.74 8.88
C PHE A 214 2.01 -20.33 8.59
N SER A 215 1.01 -19.88 9.34
CA SER A 215 0.45 -18.53 9.17
C SER A 215 1.44 -17.42 9.41
N LYS A 216 2.29 -17.60 10.41
CA LYS A 216 3.36 -16.66 10.69
C LYS A 216 4.28 -16.52 9.47
N VAL A 217 4.70 -17.60 8.80
CA VAL A 217 5.58 -17.51 7.61
C VAL A 217 4.99 -16.64 6.49
N PHE A 218 3.71 -16.76 6.19
CA PHE A 218 3.07 -15.90 5.19
C PHE A 218 2.94 -14.45 5.66
N ALA A 219 2.66 -14.24 6.96
CA ALA A 219 2.68 -12.90 7.54
C ALA A 219 4.07 -12.27 7.46
N LEU A 220 5.14 -13.05 7.65
CA LEU A 220 6.52 -12.61 7.46
C LEU A 220 6.77 -12.16 6.01
N SER A 221 6.25 -12.88 5.02
CA SER A 221 6.32 -12.48 3.61
C SER A 221 5.68 -11.11 3.37
N VAL A 222 4.49 -10.87 3.95
CA VAL A 222 3.82 -9.56 3.89
C VAL A 222 4.71 -8.45 4.47
N LEU A 223 5.37 -8.69 5.60
CA LEU A 223 6.27 -7.71 6.22
C LEU A 223 7.54 -7.46 5.40
N ARG A 224 8.14 -8.51 4.80
CA ARG A 224 9.27 -8.34 3.87
C ARG A 224 8.86 -7.52 2.65
N MET A 225 7.67 -7.76 2.13
CA MET A 225 7.11 -7.01 1.00
C MET A 225 6.75 -5.57 1.38
N PHE A 226 6.26 -5.33 2.60
CA PHE A 226 6.12 -3.99 3.15
C PHE A 226 7.48 -3.27 3.15
N LYS A 227 8.50 -3.88 3.76
CA LYS A 227 9.85 -3.33 3.80
C LYS A 227 10.34 -3.00 2.39
N ARG A 228 10.22 -3.94 1.44
CA ARG A 228 10.69 -3.79 0.05
C ARG A 228 9.96 -2.68 -0.72
N THR A 229 8.65 -2.55 -0.57
CA THR A 229 7.84 -1.59 -1.33
C THR A 229 7.82 -0.19 -0.70
N PHE A 230 8.11 -0.08 0.60
CA PHE A 230 8.13 1.19 1.35
C PHE A 230 9.57 1.63 1.73
N VAL A 231 10.60 1.08 1.08
CA VAL A 231 12.00 1.53 1.26
C VAL A 231 12.20 2.99 0.86
N LYS A 232 13.32 3.57 1.31
CA LYS A 232 13.77 4.93 0.98
C LYS A 232 13.70 5.19 -0.53
N ILE A 233 13.40 6.44 -0.90
CA ILE A 233 13.40 6.92 -2.28
C ILE A 233 14.78 6.62 -2.89
N PRO A 234 14.86 5.86 -4.00
CA PRO A 234 16.13 5.63 -4.70
C PRO A 234 16.72 6.95 -5.23
N ASP A 235 18.04 7.03 -5.32
CA ASP A 235 18.75 8.22 -5.82
C ASP A 235 18.53 8.45 -7.34
N GLU A 236 17.98 7.46 -8.05
CA GLU A 236 17.65 7.48 -9.48
C GLU A 236 16.14 7.27 -9.72
N LEU A 237 15.65 7.62 -10.92
CA LEU A 237 14.27 7.36 -11.35
C LEU A 237 13.93 5.87 -11.20
N CYS A 238 13.07 5.55 -10.23
CA CYS A 238 12.74 4.17 -9.93
C CYS A 238 11.76 3.61 -10.97
N GLN A 239 11.99 2.38 -11.40
CA GLN A 239 11.09 1.62 -12.27
C GLN A 239 10.40 0.46 -11.54
N GLU A 240 10.85 0.13 -10.33
CA GLU A 240 10.27 -0.91 -9.50
C GLU A 240 9.07 -0.39 -8.69
N LEU A 241 8.26 -1.30 -8.15
CA LEU A 241 7.16 -0.98 -7.25
C LEU A 241 7.68 -0.40 -5.92
N ASN A 242 7.83 0.92 -5.88
CA ASN A 242 8.26 1.67 -4.71
C ASN A 242 7.25 2.78 -4.40
N ARG A 243 6.54 2.64 -3.27
CA ARG A 243 5.51 3.59 -2.83
C ARG A 243 6.06 4.99 -2.67
N ASN A 244 7.26 5.16 -2.12
CA ASN A 244 7.85 6.46 -1.86
C ASN A 244 8.24 7.17 -3.16
N SER A 245 8.87 6.46 -4.08
CA SER A 245 9.18 6.99 -5.41
C SER A 245 7.92 7.45 -6.15
N ILE A 246 6.84 6.64 -6.12
CA ILE A 246 5.56 6.99 -6.74
C ILE A 246 4.94 8.20 -6.03
N ALA A 247 4.83 8.19 -4.70
CA ALA A 247 4.22 9.29 -3.95
C ALA A 247 4.97 10.63 -4.12
N HIS A 248 6.30 10.59 -4.29
CA HIS A 248 7.14 11.77 -4.42
C HIS A 248 7.43 12.18 -5.88
N GLY A 249 6.86 11.48 -6.87
CA GLY A 249 7.03 11.84 -8.29
C GLY A 249 8.38 11.46 -8.90
N PHE A 250 9.17 10.62 -8.22
CA PHE A 250 10.46 10.11 -8.69
C PHE A 250 10.34 8.74 -9.38
N HIS A 251 9.13 8.37 -9.81
CA HIS A 251 8.85 7.11 -10.49
C HIS A 251 8.61 7.34 -11.99
N ASN A 252 9.06 6.42 -12.83
CA ASN A 252 8.67 6.40 -14.23
C ASN A 252 7.24 5.86 -14.37
N TYR A 253 6.22 6.71 -14.30
CA TYR A 253 4.83 6.26 -14.38
C TYR A 253 4.47 5.51 -15.66
N ASP A 254 5.20 5.69 -16.75
CA ASP A 254 4.97 4.95 -18.00
C ASP A 254 5.46 3.51 -17.94
N SER A 255 6.28 3.13 -16.95
CA SER A 255 6.64 1.72 -16.72
C SER A 255 5.58 0.93 -15.95
N LEU A 256 4.65 1.61 -15.26
CA LEU A 256 3.56 0.94 -14.54
C LEU A 256 2.60 0.25 -15.51
N ASN A 257 2.54 -1.08 -15.39
CA ASN A 257 1.77 -1.93 -16.27
C ASN A 257 0.75 -2.80 -15.52
N LYS A 258 0.00 -3.60 -16.28
CA LYS A 258 -1.03 -4.51 -15.75
C LYS A 258 -0.49 -5.45 -14.66
N THR A 259 0.70 -6.00 -14.88
CA THR A 259 1.34 -6.97 -13.98
C THR A 259 1.72 -6.31 -12.65
N ASP A 260 2.18 -5.06 -12.67
CA ASP A 260 2.48 -4.33 -11.45
C ASP A 260 1.24 -4.14 -10.57
N ILE A 261 0.09 -3.85 -11.19
CA ILE A 261 -1.16 -3.71 -10.45
C ILE A 261 -1.66 -5.07 -9.94
N LEU A 262 -1.47 -6.14 -10.68
CA LEU A 262 -1.77 -7.50 -10.21
C LEU A 262 -0.93 -7.88 -8.98
N LYS A 263 0.36 -7.54 -8.98
CA LYS A 263 1.25 -7.73 -7.82
C LYS A 263 0.72 -6.99 -6.59
N LEU A 264 0.27 -5.75 -6.76
CA LEU A 264 -0.32 -4.96 -5.66
C LEU A 264 -1.65 -5.52 -5.16
N PHE A 265 -2.53 -6.01 -6.04
CA PHE A 265 -3.76 -6.69 -5.61
C PHE A 265 -3.46 -8.00 -4.86
N GLN A 266 -2.50 -8.79 -5.34
CA GLN A 266 -2.05 -9.99 -4.66
C GLN A 266 -1.43 -9.66 -3.31
N LEU A 267 -0.60 -8.62 -3.20
CA LEU A 267 -0.07 -8.13 -1.92
C LEU A 267 -1.19 -7.75 -0.95
N LEU A 268 -2.21 -7.02 -1.43
CA LEU A 268 -3.36 -6.64 -0.61
C LEU A 268 -4.08 -7.89 -0.09
N LYS A 269 -4.39 -8.85 -0.97
CA LYS A 269 -5.00 -10.14 -0.58
C LYS A 269 -4.15 -10.88 0.47
N SER A 270 -2.84 -10.94 0.29
CA SER A 270 -1.94 -11.65 1.20
C SER A 270 -1.95 -11.08 2.61
N THR A 271 -2.29 -9.79 2.81
CA THR A 271 -2.41 -9.22 4.16
C THR A 271 -3.56 -9.79 4.99
N LEU A 272 -4.48 -10.57 4.41
CA LEU A 272 -5.51 -11.28 5.18
C LEU A 272 -4.93 -12.22 6.24
N VAL A 273 -3.67 -12.65 6.10
CA VAL A 273 -2.98 -13.48 7.09
C VAL A 273 -2.42 -12.67 8.28
N ILE A 274 -2.30 -11.34 8.16
CA ILE A 274 -1.65 -10.50 9.18
C ILE A 274 -2.40 -10.53 10.52
N LYS A 275 -3.72 -10.77 10.49
CA LYS A 275 -4.58 -10.87 11.68
C LYS A 275 -4.23 -12.03 12.61
N TYR A 276 -3.43 -12.99 12.14
CA TYR A 276 -2.95 -14.14 12.92
C TYR A 276 -1.55 -13.95 13.51
N LEU A 277 -0.90 -12.81 13.23
CA LEU A 277 0.39 -12.47 13.80
C LEU A 277 0.20 -11.42 14.89
N ASP A 278 0.63 -11.72 16.12
CA ASP A 278 0.61 -10.73 17.20
C ASP A 278 1.84 -9.82 17.07
N ILE A 279 1.60 -8.50 17.04
CA ILE A 279 2.65 -7.48 16.96
C ILE A 279 3.65 -7.60 18.11
N ASN A 280 3.20 -8.06 19.29
CA ASN A 280 4.08 -8.25 20.44
C ASN A 280 5.14 -9.34 20.21
N GLU A 281 4.95 -10.25 19.25
CA GLU A 281 5.95 -11.27 18.93
C GLU A 281 7.11 -10.70 18.08
N ILE A 282 6.96 -9.48 17.55
CA ILE A 282 7.93 -8.83 16.64
C ILE A 282 8.73 -7.74 17.35
N GLU A 283 8.09 -6.99 18.25
CA GLU A 283 8.71 -5.86 18.95
C GLU A 283 9.51 -6.27 20.22
N ASN A 284 9.65 -7.58 20.49
CA ASN A 284 10.37 -8.14 21.64
C ASN A 284 11.70 -8.81 21.27
#